data_AF-A0A7J4LFP3-F1
#
_entry.id   AF-A0A7J4LFP3-F1
#
_cell.length_a   1.000
_cell.length_b   1.000
_cell.length_c   1.000
_cell.angle_alpha   90.00
_cell.angle_beta   90.00
_cell.angle_gamma   90.00
#
_symmetry.space_group_name_H-M   'P 1'
#
loop_
_entity.id
_entity.type
_entity.pdbx_description
1 polymer ?
#
loop_
_entity_poly.entity_id
_entity_poly.type
_entity_poly.pdbx_seq_one_letter_code
_entity_poly.pdbx_strand_id
1 'polypeptide(L)'
;MGHIFCRLRNVSVSDIRARLKADEKEHAKYGLYLENVWQNADNPDEVLFLFRAYDLKKARDFIEAKHKETLEQNPEANLPQMIFLE
;
A
#
# COMPACT_ATOMS: atom_id res chain seq x y z
N MET A 1 16.55 -6.07 4.75
CA MET A 1 15.62 -5.31 3.88
C MET A 1 14.33 -6.09 3.90
N GLY A 2 13.21 -5.44 4.16
CA GLY A 2 11.92 -6.13 4.24
C GLY A 2 11.01 -5.78 3.07
N HIS A 3 9.93 -6.53 2.95
CA HIS A 3 8.88 -6.28 1.98
C HIS A 3 7.54 -6.13 2.67
N ILE A 4 6.63 -5.40 2.04
CA ILE A 4 5.27 -5.24 2.50
C ILE A 4 4.37 -5.62 1.33
N PHE A 5 3.67 -6.73 1.49
CA PHE A 5 2.68 -7.19 0.54
C PHE A 5 1.32 -6.57 0.88
N CYS A 6 0.72 -5.94 -0.10
CA CYS A 6 -0.51 -5.19 0.05
C CYS A 6 -1.59 -5.79 -0.84
N ARG A 7 -2.79 -5.92 -0.28
CA ARG A 7 -3.96 -6.43 -0.98
C ARG A 7 -5.13 -5.48 -0.79
N LEU A 8 -5.72 -5.04 -1.88
CA LEU A 8 -6.88 -4.14 -1.88
C LEU A 8 -7.95 -4.68 -2.82
N ARG A 9 -9.22 -4.58 -2.41
CA ARG A 9 -10.37 -5.10 -3.16
C ARG A 9 -11.27 -3.96 -3.63
N ASN A 10 -12.12 -4.23 -4.60
CA ASN A 10 -13.10 -3.30 -5.18
C ASN A 10 -12.45 -2.04 -5.75
N VAL A 11 -11.27 -2.18 -6.36
CA VAL A 11 -10.50 -1.07 -6.93
C VAL A 11 -9.91 -1.46 -8.27
N SER A 12 -9.80 -0.50 -9.18
CA SER A 12 -9.13 -0.68 -10.46
C SER A 12 -7.62 -0.58 -10.30
N VAL A 13 -6.87 -1.51 -10.89
CA VAL A 13 -5.39 -1.46 -10.91
C VAL A 13 -4.86 -0.17 -11.52
N SER A 14 -5.58 0.42 -12.48
CA SER A 14 -5.19 1.67 -13.12
C SER A 14 -5.24 2.85 -12.14
N ASP A 15 -6.30 2.94 -11.34
CA ASP A 15 -6.46 3.99 -10.33
C ASP A 15 -5.43 3.83 -9.21
N ILE A 16 -5.22 2.59 -8.74
CA ILE A 16 -4.22 2.28 -7.73
C ILE A 16 -2.81 2.61 -8.23
N ARG A 17 -2.46 2.24 -9.46
CA ARG A 17 -1.15 2.57 -10.04
C ARG A 17 -0.94 4.07 -10.15
N ALA A 18 -1.96 4.83 -10.56
CA ALA A 18 -1.89 6.29 -10.64
C ALA A 18 -1.68 6.91 -9.25
N ARG A 19 -2.43 6.44 -8.24
CA ARG A 19 -2.32 6.92 -6.87
C ARG A 19 -0.96 6.60 -6.25
N LEU A 20 -0.50 5.35 -6.36
CA LEU A 20 0.79 4.92 -5.83
C LEU A 20 1.96 5.69 -6.48
N LYS A 21 1.83 6.06 -7.76
CA LYS A 21 2.82 6.88 -8.45
C LYS A 21 2.81 8.33 -7.96
N ALA A 22 1.65 8.89 -7.65
CA ALA A 22 1.56 10.23 -7.06
C ALA A 22 2.19 10.27 -5.66
N ASP A 23 2.00 9.21 -4.89
CA ASP A 23 2.47 9.10 -3.50
C ASP A 23 3.95 8.64 -3.40
N GLU A 24 4.60 8.28 -4.51
CA GLU A 24 5.99 7.77 -4.58
C GLU A 24 6.99 8.65 -3.81
N LYS A 25 6.91 9.97 -3.99
CA LYS A 25 7.82 10.92 -3.33
C LYS A 25 7.62 10.97 -1.82
N GLU A 26 6.40 10.74 -1.34
CA GLU A 26 6.11 10.67 0.08
C GLU A 26 6.61 9.36 0.66
N HIS A 27 6.28 8.23 0.01
CA HIS A 27 6.75 6.90 0.39
C HIS A 27 8.27 6.82 0.52
N ALA A 28 9.01 7.42 -0.42
CA ALA A 28 10.47 7.45 -0.40
C ALA A 28 11.05 8.11 0.87
N LYS A 29 10.39 9.12 1.45
CA LYS A 29 10.83 9.78 2.71
C LYS A 29 10.81 8.82 3.90
N TYR A 30 9.93 7.82 3.86
CA TYR A 30 9.78 6.80 4.89
C TYR A 30 10.52 5.50 4.54
N GLY A 31 11.26 5.49 3.44
CA GLY A 31 12.04 4.33 3.01
C GLY A 31 11.19 3.22 2.38
N LEU A 32 10.00 3.58 1.89
CA LEU A 32 9.04 2.70 1.23
C LEU A 32 9.09 2.92 -0.28
N TYR A 33 9.31 1.86 -1.05
CA TYR A 33 9.48 1.93 -2.50
C TYR A 33 8.57 0.92 -3.17
N LEU A 34 7.73 1.38 -4.10
CA LEU A 34 6.88 0.48 -4.86
C LEU A 34 7.74 -0.35 -5.80
N GLU A 35 7.67 -1.67 -5.70
CA GLU A 35 8.37 -2.56 -6.62
C GLU A 35 7.43 -3.02 -7.74
N ASN A 36 6.27 -3.55 -7.37
CA ASN A 36 5.37 -4.17 -8.32
C ASN A 36 3.90 -3.94 -7.98
N VAL A 37 3.06 -3.94 -9.02
CA VAL A 37 1.60 -3.86 -8.93
C VAL A 37 1.02 -4.82 -9.95
N TRP A 38 0.10 -5.66 -9.50
CA TRP A 38 -0.59 -6.67 -10.29
C TRP A 38 -2.10 -6.58 -10.08
N GLN A 39 -2.84 -6.86 -11.14
CA GLN A 39 -4.24 -7.25 -11.03
C GLN A 39 -4.29 -8.74 -10.71
N ASN A 40 -5.09 -9.15 -9.72
CA ASN A 40 -5.28 -10.57 -9.43
C ASN A 40 -6.01 -11.23 -10.62
N ALA A 41 -5.43 -12.31 -11.15
CA ALA A 41 -5.97 -13.05 -12.29
C ALA A 41 -7.22 -13.87 -11.94
N ASP A 42 -7.32 -14.34 -10.69
CA ASP A 42 -8.46 -15.11 -10.18
C ASP A 42 -9.59 -14.19 -9.68
N ASN A 43 -9.25 -12.94 -9.32
CA ASN A 43 -10.22 -11.95 -8.87
C ASN A 43 -9.91 -10.54 -9.46
N PRO A 44 -10.61 -10.13 -10.53
CA PRO A 44 -10.35 -8.85 -11.20
C PRO A 44 -10.73 -7.62 -10.38
N ASP A 45 -11.40 -7.78 -9.23
CA ASP A 45 -11.67 -6.69 -8.29
C ASP A 45 -10.55 -6.55 -7.24
N GLU A 46 -9.55 -7.43 -7.25
CA GLU A 46 -8.45 -7.44 -6.28
C GLU A 46 -7.13 -7.01 -6.92
N VAL A 47 -6.50 -6.00 -6.33
CA VAL A 47 -5.20 -5.47 -6.73
C VAL A 47 -4.17 -5.84 -5.67
N LEU A 48 -3.05 -6.37 -6.13
CA LEU A 48 -1.93 -6.81 -5.30
C LEU A 48 -0.73 -5.92 -5.61
N PHE A 49 -0.01 -5.47 -4.59
CA PHE A 49 1.20 -4.68 -4.78
C PHE A 49 2.23 -4.97 -3.70
N LEU A 50 3.49 -4.77 -4.06
CA LEU A 50 4.63 -5.06 -3.20
C LEU A 50 5.45 -3.78 -3.03
N PHE A 51 5.70 -3.43 -1.77
CA PHE A 51 6.70 -2.43 -1.43
C PHE A 51 7.96 -3.09 -0.89
N ARG A 52 9.11 -2.51 -1.22
CA ARG A 52 10.35 -2.70 -0.50
C ARG A 52 10.49 -1.65 0.59
N ALA A 53 10.88 -2.08 1.78
CA ALA A 53 11.14 -1.22 2.93
C ALA A 53 12.58 -1.40 3.43
N TYR A 54 13.32 -0.30 3.56
CA TYR A 54 14.65 -0.34 4.19
C TYR A 54 14.56 -0.55 5.71
N ASP A 55 13.49 -0.05 6.32
CA ASP A 55 13.17 -0.19 7.74
C ASP A 55 11.68 -0.54 7.87
N LEU A 56 11.39 -1.81 8.17
CA LEU A 56 10.02 -2.32 8.31
C LEU A 56 9.27 -1.65 9.47
N LYS A 57 9.96 -1.32 10.56
CA LYS A 57 9.33 -0.67 11.71
C LYS A 57 8.88 0.73 11.33
N LYS A 58 9.77 1.52 10.71
CA LYS A 58 9.43 2.88 10.25
C LYS A 58 8.33 2.87 9.19
N ALA A 59 8.36 1.90 8.27
CA ALA A 59 7.31 1.74 7.27
C ALA A 59 5.95 1.39 7.92
N ARG A 60 5.95 0.48 8.91
CA ARG A 60 4.74 0.14 9.68
C ARG A 60 4.17 1.36 10.38
N ASP A 61 4.99 2.08 11.14
CA ASP A 61 4.56 3.26 11.89
C ASP A 61 3.92 4.32 10.95
N PHE A 62 4.52 4.54 9.76
CA PHE A 62 3.97 5.44 8.74
C PHE A 62 2.62 4.96 8.17
N ILE A 63 2.52 3.69 7.80
CA ILE A 63 1.31 3.10 7.23
C ILE A 63 0.16 3.17 8.24
N GLU A 64 0.42 2.80 9.51
CA GLU A 64 -0.59 2.83 10.57
C GLU A 64 -1.10 4.25 10.83
N ALA A 65 -0.20 5.25 10.85
CA ALA A 65 -0.59 6.65 10.98
C ALA A 65 -1.48 7.12 9.82
N LYS A 66 -1.14 6.76 8.58
CA LYS A 66 -1.94 7.09 7.40
C LYS A 66 -3.31 6.39 7.37
N HIS A 67 -3.35 5.13 7.77
CA HIS A 67 -4.62 4.41 7.89
C HIS A 67 -5.52 5.04 8.95
N LYS A 68 -4.96 5.43 10.09
CA LYS A 68 -5.71 6.13 11.15
C LYS A 68 -6.26 7.46 10.66
N GLU A 69 -5.42 8.32 10.05
CA GLU A 69 -5.84 9.60 9.47
C GLU A 69 -6.97 9.42 8.45
N THR A 70 -6.87 8.38 7.62
CA THR A 70 -7.87 8.08 6.60
C THR A 70 -9.20 7.65 7.24
N LEU A 71 -9.18 6.82 8.28
CA LEU A 71 -10.38 6.38 9.00
C LEU A 71 -11.03 7.50 9.82
N GLU A 72 -10.23 8.43 10.36
CA GLU A 72 -10.75 9.61 11.06
C GLU A 72 -11.53 10.53 10.11
N GLN A 73 -11.10 10.63 8.84
CA GLN A 73 -11.79 11.40 7.81
C GLN A 73 -12.96 10.65 7.18
N ASN A 74 -12.81 9.33 6.99
CA ASN A 74 -13.81 8.45 6.42
C ASN A 74 -13.78 7.07 7.12
N PRO A 75 -14.67 6.83 8.09
CA PRO A 75 -14.72 5.57 8.83
C PRO A 75 -14.95 4.33 7.95
N GLU A 76 -15.59 4.51 6.80
CA GLU A 76 -15.89 3.46 5.81
C GLU A 76 -14.79 3.36 4.74
N ALA A 77 -13.61 3.96 4.97
CA ALA A 77 -12.52 3.93 4.00
C ALA A 77 -12.04 2.51 3.73
N ASN A 78 -11.94 2.17 2.44
CA ASN A 78 -11.41 0.90 1.98
C ASN A 78 -9.87 0.90 2.08
N LEU A 79 -9.34 0.33 3.16
CA LEU A 79 -7.91 0.25 3.40
C LEU A 79 -7.32 -1.07 2.88
N PRO A 80 -6.06 -1.06 2.40
CA PRO A 80 -5.39 -2.28 2.00
C PRO A 80 -5.06 -3.15 3.21
N GLN A 81 -5.19 -4.47 3.05
CA GLN A 81 -4.59 -5.41 3.98
C GLN A 81 -3.07 -5.45 3.74
N MET A 82 -2.31 -5.29 4.82
CA MET A 82 -0.85 -5.21 4.78
C MET A 82 -0.24 -6.44 5.46
N ILE A 83 0.68 -7.11 4.78
CA ILE A 83 1.47 -8.23 5.31
C ILE A 83 2.94 -7.81 5.27
N PHE A 84 3.58 -7.77 6.43
CA PHE A 84 4.99 -7.40 6.57
C PHE A 84 5.86 -8.66 6.51
N LEU A 85 6.86 -8.66 5.65
CA LEU A 85 7.73 -9.79 5.31
C LEU A 85 9.19 -9.39 5.58
N GLU A 86 9.95 -10.21 6.30
CA GLU A 86 11.36 -10.00 6.66
C GLU A 86 12.28 -11.00 5.97
#